data_AF-A0A9R1PNW3-F1
#
_entry.id   AF-A0A9R1PNW3-F1
#
_cell.length_a   1.000
_cell.length_b   1.000
_cell.length_c   1.000
_cell.angle_alpha   90.00
_cell.angle_beta   90.00
_cell.angle_gamma   90.00
#
_symmetry.space_group_name_H-M   'P 1'
#
loop_
_entity.id
_entity.type
_entity.pdbx_description
1 polymer ?
#
loop_
_entity_poly.entity_id
_entity_poly.type
_entity_poly.pdbx_seq_one_letter_code
_entity_poly.pdbx_strand_id
1 'polypeptide(L)'
;MKPDFLDMVPWYSGTSADLFKTAFDLMVSVTLFVGRFDMRMMQAAMKSTTDETRNDDVLYDYFNEREDLWFDFVADTGDGGNSSYTVARLLAQPSIQTVIGGSMHTLPRGNLLVIGGDLAYPNPSSFTYERRFFGPFEYAMQPPRWYKAEHIAVDKPEVPPGVSKMKKYDGPQCFIIPGNHDWFDGLHTFMRYICHKSWLGGWFLPQKKSYFALQLPKGWWIFGLDLALHGDIDVYQFKFFAELCRNKVHFSVPCLSFCFELDFSITSVSCFSTRSCLITSTM
;
A
#
# COMPACT_ATOMS: atom_id res chain seq x y z
N MET A 1 -2.89 -1.54 -29.45
CA MET A 1 -1.41 -1.50 -29.31
C MET A 1 -1.04 -2.50 -28.22
N LYS A 2 -0.11 -3.42 -28.45
CA LYS A 2 0.32 -4.37 -27.41
C LYS A 2 1.19 -3.60 -26.41
N PRO A 3 0.89 -3.62 -25.09
CA PRO A 3 1.77 -3.00 -24.10
C PRO A 3 3.16 -3.65 -24.13
N ASP A 4 4.19 -2.80 -24.06
CA ASP A 4 5.59 -3.21 -23.94
C ASP A 4 5.96 -3.27 -22.46
N PHE A 5 5.73 -4.44 -21.86
CA PHE A 5 6.02 -4.71 -20.45
C PHE A 5 7.39 -5.36 -20.28
N LEU A 6 8.06 -5.04 -19.17
CA LEU A 6 9.32 -5.68 -18.82
C LEU A 6 9.10 -7.17 -18.51
N ASP A 7 10.07 -7.98 -18.93
CA ASP A 7 10.13 -9.39 -18.55
C ASP A 7 10.37 -9.56 -17.05
N MET A 8 10.15 -10.79 -16.57
CA MET A 8 10.41 -11.21 -15.18
C MET A 8 11.83 -10.83 -14.75
N VAL A 9 12.02 -10.51 -13.47
CA VAL A 9 13.37 -10.24 -12.97
C VAL A 9 14.21 -11.52 -13.08
N PRO A 10 15.40 -11.47 -13.68
CA PRO A 10 16.20 -12.68 -13.92
C PRO A 10 17.03 -13.02 -12.68
N TRP A 11 16.35 -13.39 -11.59
CA TRP A 11 16.92 -13.66 -10.24
C TRP A 11 18.10 -14.65 -10.24
N TYR A 12 18.11 -15.60 -11.17
CA TYR A 12 19.13 -16.67 -11.26
C TYR A 12 20.17 -16.44 -12.36
N SER A 13 20.13 -15.31 -13.07
CA SER A 13 21.15 -15.01 -14.07
C SER A 13 22.41 -14.46 -13.40
N GLY A 14 23.53 -15.19 -13.47
CA GLY A 14 24.82 -14.80 -12.85
C GLY A 14 25.46 -13.51 -13.40
N THR A 15 24.76 -12.77 -14.25
CA THR A 15 25.16 -11.50 -14.89
C THR A 15 24.35 -10.30 -14.42
N SER A 16 23.43 -10.46 -13.46
CA SER A 16 22.56 -9.38 -13.00
C SER A 16 23.36 -8.31 -12.26
N ALA A 17 23.89 -7.35 -13.01
CA ALA A 17 24.39 -6.08 -12.48
C ALA A 17 23.38 -5.45 -11.51
N ASP A 18 22.08 -5.70 -11.72
CA ASP A 18 21.01 -5.29 -10.83
C ASP A 18 21.05 -6.01 -9.47
N LEU A 19 21.38 -7.31 -9.40
CA LEU A 19 21.49 -8.03 -8.12
C LEU A 19 22.76 -7.61 -7.37
N PHE A 20 23.88 -7.39 -8.09
CA PHE A 20 25.09 -6.81 -7.50
C PHE A 20 24.87 -5.37 -7.04
N LYS A 21 24.10 -4.58 -7.80
CA LYS A 21 23.70 -3.23 -7.42
C LYS A 21 22.74 -3.26 -6.24
N THR A 22 21.77 -4.18 -6.18
CA THR A 22 20.89 -4.35 -5.02
C THR A 22 21.70 -4.79 -3.80
N ALA A 23 22.65 -5.71 -3.93
CA ALA A 23 23.54 -6.10 -2.84
C ALA A 23 24.45 -4.95 -2.39
N PHE A 24 24.94 -4.13 -3.33
CA PHE A 24 25.75 -2.95 -3.04
C PHE A 24 24.91 -1.82 -2.42
N ASP A 25 23.72 -1.54 -2.95
CA ASP A 25 22.78 -0.55 -2.43
C ASP A 25 22.28 -0.99 -1.04
N LEU A 26 22.03 -2.29 -0.83
CA LEU A 26 21.75 -2.87 0.48
C LEU A 26 22.95 -2.69 1.41
N MET A 27 24.17 -2.99 0.96
CA MET A 27 25.38 -2.79 1.76
C MET A 27 25.58 -1.30 2.09
N VAL A 28 25.37 -0.38 1.15
CA VAL A 28 25.47 1.07 1.36
C VAL A 28 24.36 1.56 2.29
N SER A 29 23.12 1.11 2.07
CA SER A 29 21.97 1.42 2.93
C SER A 29 22.23 0.94 4.36
N VAL A 30 22.67 -0.32 4.52
CA VAL A 30 23.01 -0.93 5.79
C VAL A 30 24.21 -0.26 6.48
N THR A 31 25.27 0.05 5.74
CA THR A 31 26.53 0.52 6.33
C THR A 31 26.56 2.04 6.54
N LEU A 32 25.85 2.82 5.72
CA LEU A 32 25.90 4.29 5.74
C LEU A 32 24.59 4.93 6.21
N PHE A 33 23.44 4.31 5.99
CA PHE A 33 22.13 4.98 6.09
C PHE A 33 21.12 4.38 7.09
N VAL A 34 21.34 3.16 7.60
CA VAL A 34 20.49 2.50 8.62
C VAL A 34 20.26 3.32 9.88
N GLY A 35 21.07 4.35 10.15
CA GLY A 35 20.87 5.27 11.27
C GLY A 35 20.40 6.69 10.92
N ARG A 36 20.20 7.07 9.65
CA ARG A 36 20.07 8.50 9.28
C ARG A 36 18.95 8.90 8.30
N PHE A 37 18.35 7.99 7.54
CA PHE A 37 17.30 8.34 6.56
C PHE A 37 16.06 7.45 6.68
N ASP A 38 15.43 7.43 7.85
CA ASP A 38 14.06 6.93 7.99
C ASP A 38 13.09 8.07 7.61
N MET A 39 12.40 7.90 6.48
CA MET A 39 11.46 8.91 5.98
C MET A 39 10.25 9.08 6.91
N ARG A 40 9.84 8.05 7.66
CA ARG A 40 8.76 8.15 8.67
C ARG A 40 9.20 9.11 9.77
N MET A 41 10.43 8.96 10.27
CA MET A 41 11.02 9.85 11.29
C MET A 41 11.17 11.28 10.76
N MET A 42 11.63 11.46 9.52
CA MET A 42 11.75 12.79 8.89
C MET A 42 10.38 13.48 8.79
N GLN A 43 9.37 12.76 8.32
CA GLN A 43 8.02 13.30 8.24
C GLN A 43 7.42 13.64 9.62
N ALA A 44 7.68 12.82 10.64
CA ALA A 44 7.23 13.09 12.00
C ALA A 44 7.94 14.31 12.62
N ALA A 45 9.24 14.46 12.37
CA ALA A 45 10.02 15.62 12.82
C ALA A 45 9.53 16.92 12.15
N MET A 46 9.34 16.93 10.83
CA MET A 46 8.85 18.11 10.09
C MET A 46 7.46 18.56 10.51
N LYS A 47 6.59 17.64 10.95
CA LYS A 47 5.22 17.97 11.35
C LYS A 47 5.13 18.46 12.81
N SER A 48 6.16 18.23 13.62
CA SER A 48 6.19 18.61 15.04
C SER A 48 6.20 20.12 15.30
N THR A 49 6.38 20.95 14.25
CA THR A 49 6.36 22.41 14.33
C THR A 49 4.99 23.06 14.07
N THR A 50 3.95 22.28 13.70
CA THR A 50 2.60 22.80 13.36
C THR A 50 1.50 21.85 13.83
N ASP A 51 0.90 22.15 15.00
CA ASP A 51 -0.43 21.76 15.53
C ASP A 51 -0.98 20.31 15.55
N GLU A 52 -1.91 20.13 16.48
CA GLU A 52 -2.41 18.93 17.18
C GLU A 52 -3.15 17.84 16.36
N THR A 53 -3.14 17.86 15.02
CA THR A 53 -3.86 16.88 14.18
C THR A 53 -3.01 15.63 13.89
N ARG A 54 -2.67 14.88 14.95
CA ARG A 54 -1.78 13.70 14.84
C ARG A 54 -2.42 12.50 14.16
N ASN A 55 -3.74 12.29 14.30
CA ASN A 55 -4.39 11.03 13.89
C ASN A 55 -5.20 11.10 12.59
N ASP A 56 -5.56 12.29 12.11
CA ASP A 56 -6.47 12.45 10.95
C ASP A 56 -5.81 12.08 9.61
N ASP A 57 -4.47 12.03 9.56
CA ASP A 57 -3.74 11.73 8.32
C ASP A 57 -3.55 10.25 8.03
N VAL A 58 -3.83 9.38 9.02
CA VAL A 58 -3.57 7.94 8.97
C VAL A 58 -4.82 7.10 9.24
N LEU A 59 -5.86 7.69 9.81
CA LEU A 59 -7.16 7.04 10.02
C LEU A 59 -8.16 7.43 8.91
N TYR A 60 -8.75 6.43 8.27
CA TYR A 60 -9.75 6.59 7.22
C TYR A 60 -11.04 5.87 7.62
N ASP A 61 -12.01 6.62 8.15
CA ASP A 61 -13.25 6.07 8.72
C ASP A 61 -14.51 6.31 7.88
N TYR A 62 -14.39 6.98 6.74
CA TYR A 62 -15.53 7.27 5.85
C TYR A 62 -16.14 6.04 5.19
N PHE A 63 -15.51 4.86 5.26
CA PHE A 63 -16.11 3.60 4.80
C PHE A 63 -17.11 3.02 5.80
N ASN A 64 -16.99 3.35 7.09
CA ASN A 64 -17.79 2.75 8.18
C ASN A 64 -19.30 2.95 8.02
N GLU A 65 -19.72 4.03 7.34
CA GLU A 65 -21.13 4.35 7.12
C GLU A 65 -21.77 3.61 5.93
N ARG A 66 -20.99 2.87 5.15
CA ARG A 66 -21.53 2.04 4.07
C ARG A 66 -22.27 0.82 4.64
N GLU A 67 -23.24 0.31 3.90
CA GLU A 67 -23.97 -0.90 4.30
C GLU A 67 -23.10 -2.15 4.14
N ASP A 68 -22.43 -2.25 3.01
CA ASP A 68 -21.48 -3.29 2.63
C ASP A 68 -20.24 -2.69 1.92
N LEU A 69 -19.22 -3.51 1.76
CA LEU A 69 -18.00 -3.14 1.04
C LEU A 69 -17.32 -4.39 0.49
N TRP A 70 -17.04 -4.36 -0.82
CA TRP A 70 -16.13 -5.33 -1.45
C TRP A 70 -14.73 -4.74 -1.49
N PHE A 71 -13.74 -5.54 -1.10
CA PHE A 71 -12.35 -5.18 -1.25
C PHE A 71 -11.54 -6.32 -1.84
N ASP A 72 -10.52 -5.96 -2.62
CA ASP A 72 -9.57 -6.87 -3.21
C ASP A 72 -8.21 -6.74 -2.50
N PHE A 73 -7.41 -7.81 -2.50
CA PHE A 73 -6.05 -7.82 -1.96
C PHE A 73 -5.08 -8.46 -2.96
N VAL A 74 -3.89 -7.87 -3.08
CA VAL A 74 -2.76 -8.41 -3.86
C VAL A 74 -1.45 -8.01 -3.19
N ALA A 75 -0.39 -8.77 -3.36
CA ALA A 75 0.96 -8.45 -2.86
C ALA A 75 1.99 -8.92 -3.90
N ASP A 76 3.26 -8.58 -3.68
CA ASP A 76 4.40 -9.08 -4.47
C ASP A 76 4.21 -8.79 -5.97
N THR A 77 3.95 -7.52 -6.26
CA THR A 77 3.71 -7.06 -7.63
C THR A 77 5.00 -6.57 -8.28
N GLY A 78 5.02 -6.49 -9.61
CA GLY A 78 6.15 -5.87 -10.30
C GLY A 78 7.41 -6.74 -10.40
N ASP A 79 7.29 -8.08 -10.29
CA ASP A 79 8.35 -9.00 -10.71
C ASP A 79 8.40 -9.09 -12.24
N GLY A 80 7.31 -9.56 -12.86
CA GLY A 80 7.11 -9.54 -14.32
C GLY A 80 5.93 -8.68 -14.73
N GLY A 81 6.07 -7.96 -15.83
CA GLY A 81 5.01 -7.06 -16.28
C GLY A 81 3.79 -7.79 -16.83
N ASN A 82 3.96 -8.92 -17.54
CA ASN A 82 2.82 -9.70 -18.05
C ASN A 82 2.00 -10.38 -16.94
N SER A 83 2.67 -10.93 -15.92
CA SER A 83 2.01 -11.54 -14.75
C SER A 83 1.30 -10.47 -13.92
N SER A 84 1.99 -9.37 -13.62
CA SER A 84 1.41 -8.23 -12.89
C SER A 84 0.20 -7.64 -13.63
N TYR A 85 0.30 -7.47 -14.95
CA TYR A 85 -0.81 -6.98 -15.77
C TYR A 85 -2.00 -7.94 -15.77
N THR A 86 -1.75 -9.24 -15.82
CA THR A 86 -2.84 -10.23 -15.82
C THR A 86 -3.67 -10.13 -14.54
N VAL A 87 -3.01 -10.04 -13.38
CA VAL A 87 -3.70 -9.85 -12.09
C VAL A 87 -4.37 -8.47 -12.02
N ALA A 88 -3.67 -7.40 -12.37
CA ALA A 88 -4.23 -6.05 -12.40
C ALA A 88 -5.46 -5.94 -13.32
N ARG A 89 -5.47 -6.64 -14.45
CA ARG A 89 -6.59 -6.66 -15.40
C ARG A 89 -7.83 -7.31 -14.81
N LEU A 90 -7.67 -8.37 -14.01
CA LEU A 90 -8.77 -8.99 -13.27
C LEU A 90 -9.31 -8.02 -12.21
N LEU A 91 -8.43 -7.45 -11.39
CA LEU A 91 -8.78 -6.42 -10.39
C LEU A 91 -9.52 -5.23 -11.02
N ALA A 92 -9.22 -4.89 -12.27
CA ALA A 92 -9.84 -3.78 -12.96
C ALA A 92 -11.27 -4.07 -13.48
N GLN A 93 -11.66 -5.34 -13.65
CA GLN A 93 -12.95 -5.66 -14.24
C GLN A 93 -14.10 -5.16 -13.36
N PRO A 94 -15.17 -4.56 -13.92
CA PRO A 94 -16.34 -4.16 -13.14
C PRO A 94 -17.01 -5.34 -12.40
N SER A 95 -16.89 -6.54 -12.96
CA SER A 95 -17.30 -7.79 -12.33
C SER A 95 -16.48 -8.96 -12.87
N ILE A 96 -16.32 -10.01 -12.07
CA ILE A 96 -15.68 -11.26 -12.45
C ILE A 96 -16.69 -12.39 -12.29
N GLN A 97 -16.74 -13.28 -13.28
CA GLN A 97 -17.53 -14.51 -13.19
C GLN A 97 -16.61 -15.67 -12.80
N THR A 98 -16.98 -16.41 -11.77
CA THR A 98 -16.20 -17.55 -11.27
C THR A 98 -17.11 -18.65 -10.72
N VAL A 99 -16.59 -19.88 -10.64
CA VAL A 99 -17.31 -21.02 -10.08
C VAL A 99 -16.98 -21.13 -8.59
N ILE A 100 -17.99 -21.02 -7.73
CA ILE A 100 -17.87 -21.23 -6.29
C ILE A 100 -18.85 -22.34 -5.91
N GLY A 101 -18.36 -23.42 -5.28
CA GLY A 101 -19.21 -24.55 -4.89
C GLY A 101 -19.96 -25.22 -6.06
N GLY A 102 -19.38 -25.21 -7.26
CA GLY A 102 -19.97 -25.80 -8.48
C GLY A 102 -21.03 -24.94 -9.17
N SER A 103 -21.34 -23.74 -8.65
CA SER A 103 -22.26 -22.79 -9.27
C SER A 103 -21.52 -21.57 -9.82
N MET A 104 -22.02 -20.99 -10.91
CA MET A 104 -21.47 -19.74 -11.46
C MET A 104 -21.92 -18.55 -10.60
N HIS A 105 -20.98 -17.75 -10.15
CA HIS A 105 -21.19 -16.51 -9.40
C HIS A 105 -20.59 -15.33 -10.13
N THR A 106 -21.25 -14.18 -10.05
CA THR A 106 -20.73 -12.88 -10.51
C THR A 106 -20.36 -12.06 -9.29
N LEU A 107 -19.07 -11.76 -9.15
CA LEU A 107 -18.53 -10.94 -8.08
C LEU A 107 -18.31 -9.51 -8.60
N PRO A 108 -18.70 -8.46 -7.86
CA PRO A 108 -18.39 -7.08 -8.25
C PRO A 108 -16.90 -6.80 -8.02
N ARG A 109 -16.40 -5.74 -8.68
CA ARG A 109 -15.09 -5.19 -8.35
C ARG A 109 -15.05 -4.66 -6.91
N GLY A 110 -13.94 -4.81 -6.22
CA GLY A 110 -13.70 -4.09 -4.98
C GLY A 110 -13.79 -2.57 -5.16
N ASN A 111 -14.49 -1.88 -4.26
CA ASN A 111 -14.39 -0.42 -4.13
C ASN A 111 -13.10 -0.01 -3.40
N LEU A 112 -12.46 -0.96 -2.73
CA LEU A 112 -11.18 -0.83 -2.04
C LEU A 112 -10.22 -1.90 -2.57
N LEU A 113 -9.05 -1.50 -3.01
CA LEU A 113 -7.92 -2.39 -3.30
C LEU A 113 -6.88 -2.19 -2.21
N VAL A 114 -6.37 -3.27 -1.63
CA VAL A 114 -5.23 -3.22 -0.72
C VAL A 114 -4.04 -3.95 -1.33
N ILE A 115 -2.88 -3.29 -1.39
CA ILE A 115 -1.64 -3.87 -1.91
C ILE A 115 -0.63 -4.10 -0.79
N GLY A 116 -0.20 -5.34 -0.62
CA GLY A 116 0.64 -5.85 0.46
C GLY A 116 2.15 -5.78 0.20
N GLY A 117 2.67 -4.63 -0.23
CA GLY A 117 4.11 -4.41 -0.38
C GLY A 117 4.78 -5.14 -1.53
N ASP A 118 6.09 -4.92 -1.63
CA ASP A 118 6.96 -5.39 -2.71
C ASP A 118 6.39 -5.01 -4.07
N LEU A 119 6.42 -3.70 -4.35
CA LEU A 119 5.69 -3.12 -5.48
C LEU A 119 6.46 -3.25 -6.80
N ALA A 120 7.79 -3.21 -6.75
CA ALA A 120 8.62 -3.28 -7.94
C ALA A 120 10.00 -3.87 -7.64
N TYR A 121 10.32 -4.96 -8.35
CA TYR A 121 11.59 -5.65 -8.23
C TYR A 121 12.64 -5.17 -9.25
N PRO A 122 13.94 -5.38 -8.99
CA PRO A 122 14.50 -5.91 -7.75
C PRO A 122 14.67 -4.86 -6.65
N ASN A 123 14.57 -3.58 -6.99
CA ASN A 123 14.77 -2.48 -6.04
C ASN A 123 13.90 -1.27 -6.42
N PRO A 124 13.67 -0.34 -5.47
CA PRO A 124 12.84 0.81 -5.70
C PRO A 124 13.63 1.84 -6.52
N SER A 125 13.00 2.35 -7.56
CA SER A 125 13.49 3.46 -8.38
C SER A 125 12.33 4.02 -9.20
N SER A 126 12.47 5.24 -9.72
CA SER A 126 11.48 5.80 -10.65
C SER A 126 11.21 4.86 -11.83
N PHE A 127 12.26 4.25 -12.39
CA PHE A 127 12.12 3.36 -13.54
C PHE A 127 11.37 2.07 -13.20
N THR A 128 11.73 1.40 -12.10
CA THR A 128 11.09 0.15 -11.68
C THR A 128 9.63 0.39 -11.28
N TYR A 129 9.34 1.44 -10.50
CA TYR A 129 7.96 1.79 -10.16
C TYR A 129 7.13 2.15 -11.39
N GLU A 130 7.65 2.94 -12.33
CA GLU A 130 6.91 3.30 -13.54
C GLU A 130 6.65 2.11 -14.46
N ARG A 131 7.67 1.29 -14.71
CA ARG A 131 7.60 0.22 -15.73
C ARG A 131 7.06 -1.10 -15.20
N ARG A 132 7.32 -1.43 -13.93
CA ARG A 132 6.93 -2.71 -13.32
C ARG A 132 5.67 -2.62 -12.46
N PHE A 133 5.41 -1.47 -11.82
CA PHE A 133 4.23 -1.29 -10.97
C PHE A 133 3.14 -0.45 -11.64
N PHE A 134 3.37 0.83 -11.89
CA PHE A 134 2.36 1.76 -12.42
C PHE A 134 1.89 1.36 -13.82
N GLY A 135 2.81 1.02 -14.73
CA GLY A 135 2.49 0.66 -16.11
C GLY A 135 1.42 -0.44 -16.21
N PRO A 136 1.64 -1.64 -15.64
CA PRO A 136 0.61 -2.69 -15.65
C PRO A 136 -0.75 -2.27 -15.10
N PHE A 137 -0.80 -1.53 -13.99
CA PHE A 137 -2.07 -1.06 -13.40
C PHE A 137 -2.76 0.02 -14.24
N GLU A 138 -2.01 0.96 -14.81
CA GLU A 138 -2.53 2.00 -15.72
C GLU A 138 -3.10 1.41 -17.02
N TYR A 139 -2.45 0.38 -17.56
CA TYR A 139 -2.97 -0.36 -18.71
C TYR A 139 -4.22 -1.19 -18.36
N ALA A 140 -4.32 -1.68 -17.13
CA ALA A 140 -5.47 -2.46 -16.67
C ALA A 140 -6.70 -1.59 -16.43
N MET A 141 -6.52 -0.43 -15.80
CA MET A 141 -7.56 0.58 -15.60
C MET A 141 -6.95 1.97 -15.84
N GLN A 142 -7.38 2.65 -16.89
CA GLN A 142 -6.82 3.96 -17.24
C GLN A 142 -7.15 5.00 -16.16
N PRO A 143 -6.21 5.92 -15.87
CA PRO A 143 -6.45 7.02 -14.96
C PRO A 143 -7.48 8.01 -15.52
N PRO A 144 -8.03 8.90 -14.68
CA PRO A 144 -8.92 9.97 -15.14
C PRO A 144 -8.26 10.85 -16.20
N ARG A 145 -9.07 11.42 -17.11
CA ARG A 145 -8.57 12.20 -18.26
C ARG A 145 -7.74 13.44 -17.89
N TRP A 146 -7.92 13.96 -16.69
CA TRP A 146 -7.18 15.13 -16.18
C TRP A 146 -5.92 14.73 -15.39
N TYR A 147 -5.64 13.43 -15.26
CA TYR A 147 -4.41 12.95 -14.65
C TYR A 147 -3.19 13.42 -15.45
N LYS A 148 -2.16 13.87 -14.75
CA LYS A 148 -0.85 14.21 -15.31
C LYS A 148 0.21 13.41 -14.56
N ALA A 149 1.09 12.74 -15.28
CA ALA A 149 2.08 11.83 -14.68
C ALA A 149 3.06 12.58 -13.76
N GLU A 150 3.35 13.84 -14.07
CA GLU A 150 4.22 14.73 -13.33
C GLU A 150 3.55 15.45 -12.16
N HIS A 151 2.22 15.33 -11.99
CA HIS A 151 1.49 15.99 -10.91
C HIS A 151 1.87 15.40 -9.55
N ILE A 152 2.13 16.30 -8.60
CA ILE A 152 2.44 15.99 -7.21
C ILE A 152 1.32 16.58 -6.36
N ALA A 153 0.67 15.75 -5.57
CA ALA A 153 -0.38 16.17 -4.68
C ALA A 153 0.20 17.01 -3.54
N VAL A 154 -0.22 18.27 -3.47
CA VAL A 154 0.19 19.18 -2.39
C VAL A 154 -0.61 18.87 -1.13
N ASP A 155 -1.93 18.73 -1.27
CA ASP A 155 -2.86 18.47 -0.18
C ASP A 155 -3.70 17.23 -0.48
N LYS A 156 -3.31 16.10 0.11
CA LYS A 156 -4.09 14.85 0.01
C LYS A 156 -5.25 14.79 1.02
N PRO A 157 -6.32 14.03 0.74
CA PRO A 157 -6.66 13.48 -0.57
C PRO A 157 -7.11 14.58 -1.54
N GLU A 158 -6.53 14.62 -2.75
CA GLU A 158 -6.97 15.52 -3.81
C GLU A 158 -8.25 14.98 -4.46
N VAL A 159 -9.39 15.28 -3.82
CA VAL A 159 -10.69 14.80 -4.28
C VAL A 159 -10.93 15.20 -5.74
N PRO A 160 -11.50 14.31 -6.57
CA PRO A 160 -11.75 14.62 -7.98
C PRO A 160 -12.64 15.85 -8.18
N PRO A 161 -12.52 16.55 -9.33
CA PRO A 161 -13.41 17.67 -9.66
C PRO A 161 -14.89 17.27 -9.54
N GLY A 162 -15.69 18.10 -8.86
CA GLY A 162 -17.11 17.84 -8.62
C GLY A 162 -17.42 17.05 -7.34
N VAL A 163 -16.40 16.52 -6.64
CA VAL A 163 -16.57 15.83 -5.36
C VAL A 163 -16.23 16.79 -4.23
N SER A 164 -17.20 17.11 -3.37
CA SER A 164 -16.99 18.09 -2.29
C SER A 164 -16.17 17.56 -1.11
N LYS A 165 -16.26 16.25 -0.84
CA LYS A 165 -15.62 15.58 0.31
C LYS A 165 -15.31 14.14 -0.04
N MET A 166 -14.25 13.58 0.55
CA MET A 166 -13.82 12.19 0.30
C MET A 166 -14.93 11.16 0.54
N LYS A 167 -15.75 11.37 1.58
CA LYS A 167 -16.90 10.53 1.91
C LYS A 167 -17.93 10.39 0.77
N LYS A 168 -18.00 11.34 -0.17
CA LYS A 168 -18.90 11.30 -1.33
C LYS A 168 -18.27 10.69 -2.57
N TYR A 169 -16.99 10.32 -2.52
CA TYR A 169 -16.33 9.65 -3.63
C TYR A 169 -16.77 8.18 -3.69
N ASP A 170 -17.22 7.76 -4.86
CA ASP A 170 -17.73 6.40 -5.09
C ASP A 170 -16.87 5.57 -6.06
N GLY A 171 -15.74 6.12 -6.50
CA GLY A 171 -14.79 5.37 -7.33
C GLY A 171 -13.92 4.41 -6.51
N PRO A 172 -13.19 3.51 -7.20
CA PRO A 172 -12.30 2.56 -6.55
C PRO A 172 -11.10 3.27 -5.94
N GLN A 173 -10.75 2.88 -4.72
CA GLN A 173 -9.63 3.44 -3.96
C GLN A 173 -8.57 2.37 -3.75
N CYS A 174 -7.32 2.77 -3.61
CA CYS A 174 -6.21 1.87 -3.35
C CYS A 174 -5.41 2.35 -2.13
N PHE A 175 -5.12 1.41 -1.23
CA PHE A 175 -4.24 1.59 -0.08
C PHE A 175 -3.13 0.55 -0.13
N ILE A 176 -1.92 0.97 0.20
CA ILE A 176 -0.70 0.21 -0.08
C ILE A 176 0.22 0.34 1.13
N ILE A 177 0.74 -0.80 1.59
CA ILE A 177 1.86 -0.83 2.55
C ILE A 177 3.17 -1.12 1.79
N PRO A 178 4.34 -0.66 2.26
CA PRO A 178 5.62 -1.04 1.68
C PRO A 178 6.03 -2.46 2.11
N GLY A 179 6.73 -3.17 1.23
CA GLY A 179 7.48 -4.38 1.56
C GLY A 179 8.97 -4.09 1.74
N ASN A 180 9.77 -5.12 2.00
CA ASN A 180 11.21 -4.95 2.22
C ASN A 180 11.93 -4.42 0.96
N HIS A 181 11.48 -4.80 -0.24
CA HIS A 181 12.07 -4.28 -1.49
C HIS A 181 11.77 -2.79 -1.70
N ASP A 182 10.70 -2.26 -1.11
CA ASP A 182 10.38 -0.83 -1.20
C ASP A 182 11.24 0.03 -0.26
N TRP A 183 11.90 -0.61 0.71
CA TRP A 183 12.71 0.04 1.74
C TRP A 183 14.18 0.18 1.40
N PHE A 184 14.68 -0.43 0.31
CA PHE A 184 16.10 -0.37 -0.03
C PHE A 184 16.63 1.04 -0.29
N ASP A 185 15.79 2.01 -0.63
CA ASP A 185 16.16 3.43 -0.78
C ASP A 185 15.73 4.32 0.40
N GLY A 186 15.43 3.73 1.56
CA GLY A 186 14.92 4.45 2.73
C GLY A 186 13.48 4.95 2.57
N LEU A 187 12.65 4.20 1.82
CA LEU A 187 11.24 4.46 1.54
C LEU A 187 10.99 5.70 0.64
N HIS A 188 12.03 6.28 0.07
CA HIS A 188 11.92 7.54 -0.68
C HIS A 188 11.05 7.38 -1.94
N THR A 189 11.28 6.35 -2.76
CA THR A 189 10.49 6.10 -3.97
C THR A 189 9.04 5.79 -3.63
N PHE A 190 8.79 4.99 -2.58
CA PHE A 190 7.45 4.70 -2.10
C PHE A 190 6.69 6.00 -1.77
N MET A 191 7.30 6.89 -0.97
CA MET A 191 6.64 8.15 -0.59
C MET A 191 6.33 9.02 -1.82
N ARG A 192 7.27 9.11 -2.76
CA ARG A 192 7.07 9.87 -4.01
C ARG A 192 5.92 9.32 -4.86
N TYR A 193 5.82 8.00 -5.02
CA TYR A 193 4.85 7.42 -5.95
C TYR A 193 3.51 7.13 -5.30
N ILE A 194 3.49 6.72 -4.03
CA ILE A 194 2.27 6.29 -3.36
C ILE A 194 1.66 7.44 -2.55
N CYS A 195 2.48 8.11 -1.74
CA CYS A 195 2.00 9.18 -0.85
C CYS A 195 1.89 10.54 -1.54
N HIS A 196 2.58 10.79 -2.66
CA HIS A 196 2.48 12.07 -3.38
C HIS A 196 1.69 12.00 -4.69
N LYS A 197 1.48 10.83 -5.33
CA LYS A 197 0.57 10.74 -6.48
C LYS A 197 -0.86 10.43 -6.04
N SER A 198 -1.84 10.97 -6.76
CA SER A 198 -3.26 10.79 -6.42
C SER A 198 -3.92 9.57 -7.09
N TRP A 199 -3.24 8.90 -8.02
CA TRP A 199 -3.82 7.82 -8.82
C TRP A 199 -2.79 6.74 -9.16
N LEU A 200 -3.22 5.49 -9.07
CA LEU A 200 -2.57 4.31 -9.67
C LEU A 200 -3.54 3.83 -10.74
N GLY A 201 -3.30 4.17 -12.01
CA GLY A 201 -4.34 3.97 -13.03
C GLY A 201 -5.68 4.59 -12.60
N GLY A 202 -6.76 3.82 -12.72
CA GLY A 202 -8.10 4.24 -12.32
C GLY A 202 -8.41 4.16 -10.81
N TRP A 203 -7.48 3.69 -9.99
CA TRP A 203 -7.63 3.63 -8.54
C TRP A 203 -7.12 4.92 -7.88
N PHE A 204 -7.94 5.53 -7.03
CA PHE A 204 -7.56 6.73 -6.28
C PHE A 204 -6.66 6.38 -5.09
N LEU A 205 -5.59 7.16 -4.88
CA LEU A 205 -4.59 6.98 -3.82
C LEU A 205 -4.73 8.06 -2.73
N PRO A 206 -5.64 7.91 -1.75
CA PRO A 206 -5.86 8.91 -0.71
C PRO A 206 -4.77 8.92 0.39
N GLN A 207 -3.91 7.88 0.43
CA GLN A 207 -2.97 7.70 1.53
C GLN A 207 -1.89 8.79 1.58
N LYS A 208 -1.53 9.21 2.81
CA LYS A 208 -0.49 10.23 3.08
C LYS A 208 0.78 9.66 3.69
N LYS A 209 0.68 8.48 4.30
CA LYS A 209 1.74 7.78 5.02
C LYS A 209 1.89 6.36 4.48
N SER A 210 2.97 5.70 4.87
CA SER A 210 3.24 4.30 4.54
C SER A 210 2.45 3.30 5.37
N TYR A 211 1.86 3.74 6.48
CA TYR A 211 0.93 2.98 7.30
C TYR A 211 -0.42 3.69 7.40
N PHE A 212 -1.48 2.94 7.66
CA PHE A 212 -2.84 3.47 7.75
C PHE A 212 -3.77 2.56 8.57
N ALA A 213 -4.91 3.11 8.98
CA ALA A 213 -6.02 2.35 9.54
C ALA A 213 -7.31 2.67 8.76
N LEU A 214 -8.02 1.64 8.32
CA LEU A 214 -9.33 1.75 7.69
C LEU A 214 -10.40 1.24 8.65
N GLN A 215 -11.42 2.05 8.89
CA GLN A 215 -12.64 1.59 9.57
C GLN A 215 -13.68 1.24 8.51
N LEU A 216 -14.01 -0.04 8.41
CA LEU A 216 -14.93 -0.61 7.43
C LEU A 216 -16.33 -0.79 8.03
N PRO A 217 -17.36 -1.05 7.19
CA PRO A 217 -18.70 -1.36 7.66
C PRO A 217 -18.76 -2.47 8.71
N LYS A 218 -19.81 -2.45 9.53
CA LYS A 218 -20.09 -3.47 10.56
C LYS A 218 -19.00 -3.62 11.63
N GLY A 219 -18.20 -2.58 11.83
CA GLY A 219 -17.13 -2.55 12.83
C GLY A 219 -15.90 -3.35 12.45
N TRP A 220 -15.71 -3.63 11.15
CA TRP A 220 -14.49 -4.23 10.65
C TRP A 220 -13.35 -3.20 10.57
N TRP A 221 -12.13 -3.66 10.77
CA TRP A 221 -10.93 -2.83 10.67
C TRP A 221 -9.89 -3.49 9.77
N ILE A 222 -9.17 -2.65 9.01
CA ILE A 222 -7.92 -3.02 8.34
C ILE A 222 -6.82 -2.14 8.90
N PHE A 223 -5.75 -2.75 9.40
CA PHE A 223 -4.52 -2.07 9.77
C PHE A 223 -3.44 -2.39 8.74
N GLY A 224 -2.91 -1.37 8.08
CA GLY A 224 -1.75 -1.48 7.20
C GLY A 224 -0.51 -1.01 7.95
N LEU A 225 0.41 -1.92 8.25
CA LEU A 225 1.64 -1.62 8.97
C LEU A 225 2.83 -1.46 8.02
N ASP A 226 3.73 -0.55 8.38
CA ASP A 226 5.01 -0.39 7.73
C ASP A 226 6.10 -0.96 8.65
N LEU A 227 6.62 -2.13 8.26
CA LEU A 227 7.55 -2.96 9.03
C LEU A 227 9.03 -2.76 8.66
N ALA A 228 9.35 -1.79 7.80
CA ALA A 228 10.72 -1.56 7.34
C ALA A 228 11.39 -2.82 6.79
N LEU A 229 12.72 -2.96 6.96
CA LEU A 229 13.50 -4.11 6.49
C LEU A 229 13.46 -5.32 7.45
N HIS A 230 13.22 -5.09 8.75
CA HIS A 230 13.41 -6.11 9.80
C HIS A 230 12.28 -6.12 10.85
N GLY A 231 11.06 -5.78 10.48
CA GLY A 231 9.94 -5.75 11.43
C GLY A 231 9.96 -4.54 12.38
N ASP A 232 10.67 -3.48 12.02
CA ASP A 232 10.89 -2.32 12.89
C ASP A 232 9.75 -1.30 12.75
N ILE A 233 8.92 -1.22 13.79
CA ILE A 233 7.84 -0.25 13.92
C ILE A 233 8.37 0.96 14.68
N ASP A 234 8.38 2.12 14.01
CA ASP A 234 8.81 3.36 14.64
C ASP A 234 7.86 3.79 15.78
N VAL A 235 8.39 4.62 16.68
CA VAL A 235 7.66 5.07 17.88
C VAL A 235 6.36 5.83 17.57
N TYR A 236 6.28 6.54 16.45
CA TYR A 236 5.08 7.30 16.07
C TYR A 236 4.00 6.37 15.56
N GLN A 237 4.37 5.41 14.70
CA GLN A 237 3.46 4.37 14.23
C GLN A 237 2.91 3.54 15.40
N PHE A 238 3.80 3.07 16.29
CA PHE A 238 3.38 2.32 17.49
C PHE A 238 2.42 3.14 18.34
N LYS A 239 2.75 4.40 18.64
CA LYS A 239 1.90 5.29 19.42
C LYS A 239 0.53 5.49 18.78
N PHE A 240 0.48 5.71 17.47
CA PHE A 240 -0.78 5.86 16.73
C PHE A 240 -1.68 4.64 16.89
N PHE A 241 -1.18 3.44 16.58
CA PHE A 241 -1.98 2.21 16.67
C PHE A 241 -2.37 1.89 18.11
N ALA A 242 -1.48 2.11 19.09
CA ALA A 242 -1.79 1.92 20.50
C ALA A 242 -2.91 2.84 20.99
N GLU A 243 -2.88 4.12 20.60
CA GLU A 243 -3.96 5.07 20.91
C GLU A 243 -5.26 4.73 20.19
N LEU A 244 -5.19 4.36 18.91
CA LEU A 244 -6.35 3.98 18.11
C LEU A 244 -7.08 2.76 18.72
N CYS A 245 -6.34 1.71 19.05
CA CYS A 245 -6.89 0.50 19.62
C CYS A 245 -7.52 0.74 21.00
N ARG A 246 -6.88 1.57 21.84
CA ARG A 246 -7.42 1.94 23.16
C ARG A 246 -8.70 2.76 23.06
N ASN A 247 -8.75 3.71 22.13
CA ASN A 247 -9.80 4.73 22.11
C ASN A 247 -10.98 4.41 21.19
N LYS A 248 -10.76 3.75 20.05
CA LYS A 248 -11.79 3.51 19.02
C LYS A 248 -12.16 2.04 18.82
N VAL A 249 -11.18 1.14 18.93
CA VAL A 249 -11.42 -0.30 18.65
C VAL A 249 -11.85 -1.05 19.91
N HIS A 250 -11.55 -0.51 21.09
CA HIS A 250 -11.81 -1.09 22.41
C HIS A 250 -11.14 -2.46 22.64
N PHE A 251 -9.95 -2.65 22.08
CA PHE A 251 -9.09 -3.79 22.44
C PHE A 251 -8.35 -3.51 23.76
N SER A 252 -8.12 -4.55 24.55
CA SER A 252 -7.22 -4.48 25.70
C SER A 252 -5.76 -4.42 25.22
N VAL A 253 -4.93 -3.57 25.84
CA VAL A 253 -3.49 -3.38 25.50
C VAL A 253 -2.68 -4.69 25.33
N PRO A 254 -2.89 -5.77 26.12
CA PRO A 254 -2.19 -7.04 25.89
C PRO A 254 -2.46 -7.68 24.52
N CYS A 255 -3.63 -7.43 23.91
CA CYS A 255 -3.97 -7.93 22.58
C CYS A 255 -3.12 -7.24 21.49
N LEU A 256 -2.66 -6.01 21.74
CA LEU A 256 -1.78 -5.26 20.84
C LEU A 256 -0.36 -5.87 20.79
N SER A 257 0.20 -6.25 21.95
CA SER A 257 1.48 -6.97 22.00
C SER A 257 1.39 -8.30 21.26
N PHE A 258 0.26 -9.02 21.38
CA PHE A 258 0.02 -10.25 20.64
C PHE A 258 -0.06 -10.03 19.11
N CYS A 259 -0.64 -8.91 18.65
CA CYS A 259 -0.64 -8.52 17.23
C CYS A 259 0.76 -8.23 16.67
N PHE A 260 1.71 -7.81 17.51
CA PHE A 260 3.11 -7.57 17.12
C PHE A 260 4.04 -8.77 17.41
N GLU A 261 3.58 -9.78 18.15
CA GLU A 261 4.32 -11.02 18.48
C GLU A 261 3.99 -12.19 17.55
N LEU A 262 2.93 -12.10 16.73
CA LEU A 262 2.57 -13.13 15.75
C LEU A 262 3.59 -13.12 14.60
N ASP A 263 4.50 -14.10 14.64
CA ASP A 263 5.51 -14.51 13.64
C ASP A 263 5.64 -13.59 12.40
N PHE A 264 6.75 -12.86 12.34
CA PHE A 264 7.15 -11.87 11.32
C PHE A 264 7.42 -12.42 9.90
N SER A 265 6.81 -13.53 9.49
CA SER A 265 6.98 -14.15 8.17
C SER A 265 5.66 -14.23 7.41
N ILE A 266 5.03 -13.09 7.09
CA ILE A 266 3.66 -13.11 6.56
C ILE A 266 3.40 -11.98 5.55
N THR A 267 3.38 -12.33 4.26
CA THR A 267 2.78 -11.60 3.12
C THR A 267 1.25 -11.81 3.00
N SER A 268 0.55 -11.99 4.13
CA SER A 268 -0.85 -12.47 4.17
C SER A 268 -1.80 -11.59 4.98
N VAL A 269 -3.10 -11.66 4.64
CA VAL A 269 -4.18 -11.07 5.45
C VAL A 269 -4.46 -12.00 6.63
N SER A 270 -4.21 -11.51 7.85
CA SER A 270 -4.44 -12.29 9.08
C SER A 270 -5.58 -11.68 9.90
N CYS A 271 -6.54 -12.51 10.31
CA CYS A 271 -7.64 -12.13 11.20
C CYS A 271 -7.25 -12.40 12.65
N PHE A 272 -7.14 -11.35 13.47
CA PHE A 272 -6.74 -11.47 14.89
C PHE A 272 -7.92 -11.35 15.86
N SER A 273 -9.08 -10.96 15.34
CA SER A 273 -10.37 -10.95 16.02
C SER A 273 -11.46 -11.19 14.98
N THR A 274 -12.66 -11.56 15.44
CA THR A 274 -13.84 -11.78 14.58
C THR A 274 -14.19 -10.60 13.66
N ARG A 275 -13.61 -9.41 13.86
CA ARG A 275 -13.84 -8.20 13.07
C ARG A 275 -12.59 -7.36 12.79
N SER A 276 -11.38 -7.94 12.79
CA SER A 276 -10.17 -7.15 12.50
C SER A 276 -9.18 -7.94 11.68
N CYS A 277 -8.74 -7.33 10.58
CA CYS A 277 -7.69 -7.81 9.71
C CYS A 277 -6.44 -6.95 9.90
N LEU A 278 -5.28 -7.58 9.99
CA LEU A 278 -3.99 -6.91 9.90
C LEU A 278 -3.28 -7.39 8.63
N ILE A 279 -2.67 -6.42 7.95
CA ILE A 279 -1.95 -6.60 6.69
C ILE A 279 -0.52 -6.14 6.92
N THR A 280 0.39 -7.07 6.67
CA THR A 280 1.84 -6.91 6.80
C THR A 280 2.52 -7.39 5.53
N SER A 281 3.74 -6.91 5.31
CA SER A 281 4.61 -7.37 4.22
C SER A 281 6.01 -7.53 4.78
N THR A 282 6.45 -8.78 4.95
CA THR A 282 7.83 -9.15 5.27
C THR A 282 8.14 -10.50 4.64
N MET A 283 9.29 -10.60 3.95
CA MET A 283 9.94 -11.87 3.58
C MET A 283 11.25 -12.04 4.35
#